data_AF-A0ABD0Y9E8-F1
#
_entry.id   AF-A0ABD0Y9E8-F1
#
_cell.length_a   1.000
_cell.length_b   1.000
_cell.length_c   1.000
_cell.angle_alpha   90.00
_cell.angle_beta   90.00
_cell.angle_gamma   90.00
#
_symmetry.space_group_name_H-M   'P 1'
#
loop_
_entity.id
_entity.type
_entity.pdbx_description
1 polymer ?
#
loop_
_entity_poly.entity_id
_entity_poly.type
_entity_poly.pdbx_seq_one_letter_code
_entity_poly.pdbx_strand_id
1 'polypeptide(L)'
;MGVNLHAVERMRGAAQVILRRDFERDMQNHIRFLNDCGVTGDSVGVYISKNPFIFTQDLDNLEVRINYLFSKQFTTDSISRILVKNPRWLMHSTEDIDRRLGYFQQNFLLKGDEVRFVATRQPKLITYNLDHIRDTRFAVIEEMGFTVDESKQIILRKPKVYTLNRRSLVERFDYIHNTMGIGHGLIIEQVGSLLSRLSRLKQRHQFLALLGRNIYDPAQPGYISLVDIVAGDDSCFCSRVAKTPTAIFNKFLKTL
;
A
#
# COMPACT_ATOMS: atom_id res chain seq x y z
N MET A 1 -10.40 24.29 -8.23
CA MET A 1 -9.21 23.41 -8.08
C MET A 1 -9.37 22.27 -7.06
N GLY A 2 -10.44 22.18 -6.25
CA GLY A 2 -10.66 20.99 -5.39
C GLY A 2 -9.64 20.79 -4.26
N VAL A 3 -8.93 21.85 -3.86
CA VAL A 3 -7.94 21.80 -2.77
C VAL A 3 -8.66 21.77 -1.42
N ASN A 4 -8.30 20.82 -0.56
CA ASN A 4 -8.80 20.70 0.81
C ASN A 4 -7.94 21.55 1.76
N LEU A 5 -8.35 22.80 1.99
CA LEU A 5 -7.62 23.76 2.84
C LEU A 5 -7.54 23.30 4.31
N HIS A 6 -8.58 22.66 4.84
CA HIS A 6 -8.55 22.10 6.19
C HIS A 6 -7.44 21.03 6.36
N ALA A 7 -7.20 20.21 5.33
CA ALA A 7 -6.08 19.27 5.33
C ALA A 7 -4.72 19.99 5.29
N VAL A 8 -4.63 21.12 4.57
CA VAL A 8 -3.42 21.94 4.49
C VAL A 8 -3.11 22.63 5.82
N GLU A 9 -4.10 23.22 6.50
CA GLU A 9 -3.93 23.92 7.77
C GLU A 9 -3.38 23.02 8.88
N ARG A 10 -3.71 21.72 8.84
CA ARG A 10 -3.17 20.72 9.77
C ARG A 10 -1.69 20.41 9.54
N MET A 11 -1.11 20.77 8.39
CA MET A 11 0.32 20.63 8.13
C MET A 11 1.06 21.89 8.57
N ARG A 12 2.00 21.72 9.50
CA ARG A 12 2.81 22.83 10.03
C ARG A 12 3.48 23.63 8.92
N GLY A 13 3.22 24.92 8.87
CA GLY A 13 3.80 25.86 7.88
C GLY A 13 3.17 25.81 6.49
N ALA A 14 2.29 24.87 6.20
CA ALA A 14 1.77 24.64 4.86
C ALA A 14 0.74 25.71 4.43
N ALA A 15 -0.11 26.18 5.34
CA ALA A 15 -1.03 27.29 5.06
C ALA A 15 -0.29 28.57 4.68
N GLN A 16 0.85 28.85 5.32
CA GLN A 16 1.68 30.01 5.01
C GLN A 16 2.30 29.94 3.61
N VAL A 17 2.61 28.74 3.11
CA VAL A 17 3.11 28.57 1.74
C VAL A 17 2.06 29.01 0.72
N ILE A 18 0.79 28.70 0.96
CA ILE A 18 -0.31 29.07 0.06
C ILE A 18 -0.64 30.56 0.21
N LEU A 19 -0.83 31.05 1.44
CA LEU A 19 -1.30 32.43 1.69
C LEU A 19 -0.30 33.51 1.27
N ARG A 20 1.00 33.21 1.25
CA ARG A 20 2.05 34.19 0.91
C ARG A 20 2.36 34.25 -0.59
N ARG A 21 1.73 33.41 -1.40
CA ARG A 21 2.03 33.27 -2.82
C ARG A 21 0.90 33.84 -3.66
N ASP A 22 1.28 34.54 -4.70
CA ASP A 22 0.37 35.00 -5.74
C ASP A 22 0.05 33.84 -6.69
N PHE A 23 -1.21 33.69 -7.10
CA PHE A 23 -1.63 32.53 -7.87
C PHE A 23 -1.01 32.54 -9.28
N GLU A 24 -1.16 33.64 -9.99
CA GLU A 24 -0.68 33.83 -11.36
C GLU A 24 0.85 33.79 -11.43
N ARG A 25 1.52 34.50 -10.52
CA ARG A 25 2.98 34.62 -10.54
C ARG A 25 3.69 33.39 -9.97
N ASP A 26 3.19 32.84 -8.85
CA ASP A 26 3.97 31.92 -8.02
C ASP A 26 3.46 30.46 -8.05
N MET A 27 2.22 30.20 -8.48
CA MET A 27 1.61 28.86 -8.43
C MET A 27 1.25 28.29 -9.81
N GLN A 28 0.89 29.14 -10.77
CA GLN A 28 0.39 28.70 -12.07
C GLN A 28 1.42 27.84 -12.83
N ASN A 29 2.70 28.18 -12.77
CA ASN A 29 3.76 27.44 -13.45
C ASN A 29 3.98 26.05 -12.85
N HIS A 30 3.92 25.90 -11.52
CA HIS A 30 3.96 24.58 -10.86
C HIS A 30 2.74 23.73 -11.21
N ILE A 31 1.56 24.34 -11.34
CA ILE A 31 0.34 23.62 -11.74
C ILE A 31 0.46 23.15 -13.20
N ARG A 32 0.96 24.00 -14.10
CA ARG A 32 1.25 23.60 -15.50
C ARG A 32 2.25 22.46 -15.56
N PHE A 33 3.37 22.57 -14.85
CA PHE A 33 4.35 21.50 -14.72
C PHE A 33 3.72 20.16 -14.26
N LEU A 34 2.86 20.20 -13.23
CA LEU A 34 2.16 19.00 -12.75
C LEU A 34 1.22 18.42 -13.81
N ASN A 35 0.48 19.28 -14.53
CA ASN A 35 -0.37 18.84 -15.64
C ASN A 35 0.44 18.18 -16.76
N ASP A 36 1.59 18.75 -17.13
CA ASP A 36 2.50 18.21 -18.15
C ASP A 36 3.07 16.85 -17.73
N CYS A 37 3.26 16.63 -16.42
CA CYS A 37 3.62 15.34 -15.85
C CYS A 37 2.44 14.36 -15.70
N GLY A 38 1.24 14.72 -16.17
CA GLY A 38 0.04 13.89 -16.16
C GLY A 38 -0.72 13.89 -14.84
N VAL A 39 -0.51 14.87 -13.95
CA VAL A 39 -1.38 15.13 -12.78
C VAL A 39 -2.44 16.14 -13.23
N THR A 40 -3.60 15.66 -13.68
CA THR A 40 -4.63 16.51 -14.32
C THR A 40 -5.99 16.43 -13.60
N GLY A 41 -6.90 17.36 -13.95
CA GLY A 41 -8.27 17.41 -13.41
C GLY A 41 -8.30 17.49 -11.88
N ASP A 42 -9.18 16.70 -11.26
CA ASP A 42 -9.35 16.67 -9.80
C ASP A 42 -8.09 16.21 -9.05
N SER A 43 -7.18 15.49 -9.71
CA SER A 43 -5.96 14.98 -9.08
C SER A 43 -4.99 16.10 -8.68
N VAL A 44 -5.02 17.25 -9.36
CA VAL A 44 -4.22 18.44 -9.00
C VAL A 44 -4.62 18.95 -7.61
N GLY A 45 -5.92 19.06 -7.35
CA GLY A 45 -6.44 19.46 -6.05
C GLY A 45 -6.00 18.53 -4.93
N VAL A 46 -6.13 17.22 -5.18
CA VAL A 46 -5.69 16.17 -4.25
C VAL A 46 -4.17 16.20 -4.02
N TYR A 47 -3.39 16.46 -5.08
CA TYR A 47 -1.94 16.57 -5.01
C TYR A 47 -1.53 17.74 -4.10
N ILE A 48 -2.04 18.94 -4.39
CA ILE A 48 -1.74 20.16 -3.62
C ILE A 48 -2.19 20.00 -2.16
N SER A 49 -3.36 19.41 -1.94
CA SER A 49 -3.87 19.16 -0.57
C SER A 49 -2.93 18.29 0.26
N LYS A 50 -2.19 17.38 -0.38
CA LYS A 50 -1.24 16.46 0.29
C LYS A 50 0.19 16.99 0.33
N ASN A 51 0.57 17.82 -0.65
CA ASN A 51 1.89 18.41 -0.76
C ASN A 51 1.85 19.87 -1.26
N PRO A 52 1.43 20.83 -0.42
CA PRO A 52 1.45 22.25 -0.77
C PRO A 52 2.88 22.82 -0.84
N PHE A 53 3.87 22.12 -0.27
CA PHE A 53 5.29 22.50 -0.35
C PHE A 53 5.87 22.36 -1.74
N ILE A 54 5.14 21.80 -2.71
CA ILE A 54 5.58 21.79 -4.11
C ILE A 54 5.85 23.22 -4.63
N PHE A 55 5.10 24.22 -4.15
CA PHE A 55 5.28 25.61 -4.55
C PHE A 55 6.56 26.24 -3.98
N THR A 56 7.23 25.61 -3.01
CA THR A 56 8.53 26.07 -2.52
C THR A 56 9.70 25.46 -3.25
N GLN A 57 9.45 24.52 -4.18
CA GLN A 57 10.48 23.91 -4.99
C GLN A 57 10.75 24.75 -6.23
N ASP A 58 12.02 24.77 -6.63
CA ASP A 58 12.46 25.32 -7.91
C ASP A 58 12.04 24.41 -9.07
N LEU A 59 11.55 24.99 -10.16
CA LEU A 59 10.97 24.24 -11.28
C LEU A 59 12.03 23.44 -12.05
N ASP A 60 13.21 24.00 -12.27
CA ASP A 60 14.30 23.32 -12.97
C ASP A 60 14.73 22.06 -12.20
N ASN A 61 14.80 22.17 -10.88
CA ASN A 61 15.06 21.01 -10.00
C ASN A 61 13.95 19.95 -10.07
N LEU A 62 12.68 20.35 -10.21
CA LEU A 62 11.58 19.40 -10.38
C LEU A 62 11.67 18.70 -11.74
N GLU A 63 12.04 19.42 -12.79
CA GLU A 63 12.24 18.87 -14.13
C GLU A 63 13.39 17.85 -14.14
N VAL A 64 14.52 18.15 -13.49
CA VAL A 64 15.63 17.19 -13.30
C VAL A 64 15.15 15.90 -12.63
N ARG A 65 14.27 15.99 -11.62
CA ARG A 65 13.71 14.82 -10.93
C ARG A 65 12.81 13.98 -11.84
N ILE A 66 12.06 14.62 -12.74
CA ILE A 66 11.24 13.92 -13.74
C ILE A 66 12.11 13.27 -14.83
N ASN A 67 13.09 14.01 -15.35
CA ASN A 67 14.03 13.51 -16.36
C ASN A 67 14.83 12.30 -15.86
N TYR A 68 15.16 12.27 -14.57
CA TYR A 68 15.73 11.10 -13.92
C TYR A 68 14.79 9.87 -13.97
N LEU A 69 13.48 10.03 -13.76
CA LEU A 69 12.56 8.89 -13.89
C LEU A 69 12.51 8.36 -15.33
N PHE A 70 12.53 9.25 -16.32
CA PHE A 70 12.64 8.84 -17.72
C PHE A 70 13.95 8.11 -18.03
N SER A 71 15.08 8.58 -17.49
CA SER A 71 16.38 7.90 -17.67
C SER A 71 16.40 6.50 -17.04
N LYS A 72 15.59 6.25 -16.00
CA LYS A 72 15.34 4.93 -15.41
C LYS A 72 14.26 4.11 -16.12
N GLN A 73 13.81 4.55 -17.29
CA GLN A 73 12.81 3.89 -18.15
C GLN A 73 11.41 3.81 -17.53
N PHE A 74 11.04 4.73 -16.64
CA PHE A 74 9.64 4.89 -16.27
C PHE A 74 8.87 5.54 -17.43
N THR A 75 7.71 4.98 -17.76
CA THR A 75 6.82 5.55 -18.78
C THR A 75 6.09 6.78 -18.25
N THR A 76 5.57 7.61 -19.14
CA THR A 76 4.75 8.80 -18.76
C THR A 76 3.56 8.41 -17.87
N ASP A 77 2.85 7.31 -18.19
CA ASP A 77 1.76 6.79 -17.34
C ASP A 77 2.27 6.34 -15.96
N SER A 78 3.44 5.71 -15.89
CA SER A 78 4.04 5.32 -14.62
C SER A 78 4.39 6.54 -13.76
N ILE A 79 4.99 7.56 -14.35
CA ILE A 79 5.36 8.81 -13.68
C ILE A 79 4.09 9.51 -13.17
N SER A 80 3.07 9.69 -14.02
CA SER A 80 1.78 10.26 -13.61
C SER A 80 1.19 9.50 -12.41
N ARG A 81 1.13 8.16 -12.46
CA ARG A 81 0.65 7.33 -11.35
C ARG A 81 1.47 7.50 -10.08
N ILE A 82 2.80 7.61 -10.20
CA ILE A 82 3.71 7.85 -9.07
C ILE A 82 3.36 9.17 -8.38
N LEU A 83 3.25 10.25 -9.15
CA LEU A 83 2.97 11.58 -8.64
C LEU A 83 1.56 11.68 -8.02
N VAL A 84 0.55 11.13 -8.68
CA VAL A 84 -0.83 11.13 -8.17
C VAL A 84 -0.94 10.35 -6.85
N LYS A 85 -0.30 9.18 -6.75
CA LYS A 85 -0.39 8.33 -5.56
C LYS A 85 0.54 8.76 -4.44
N ASN A 86 1.64 9.42 -4.74
CA ASN A 86 2.59 9.94 -3.75
C ASN A 86 3.03 11.38 -4.08
N PRO A 87 2.20 12.39 -3.73
CA PRO A 87 2.51 13.80 -4.02
C PRO A 87 3.80 14.33 -3.41
N ARG A 88 4.41 13.61 -2.47
CA ARG A 88 5.70 13.97 -1.87
C ARG A 88 6.91 13.34 -2.56
N TRP A 89 6.71 12.52 -3.60
CA TRP A 89 7.81 11.91 -4.34
C TRP A 89 8.84 12.94 -4.81
N LEU A 90 8.35 14.03 -5.40
CA LEU A 90 9.19 15.12 -5.91
C LEU A 90 9.80 15.98 -4.80
N MET A 91 9.67 15.65 -3.52
CA MET A 91 10.43 16.30 -2.44
C MET A 91 11.78 15.62 -2.18
N HIS A 92 12.02 14.46 -2.81
CA HIS A 92 13.28 13.73 -2.71
C HIS A 92 14.21 14.10 -3.86
N SER A 93 15.52 14.10 -3.59
CA SER A 93 16.54 14.24 -4.64
C SER A 93 16.58 12.99 -5.52
N THR A 94 17.15 13.14 -6.72
CA THR A 94 17.41 12.01 -7.63
C THR A 94 18.31 10.96 -6.98
N GLU A 95 19.34 11.40 -6.25
CA GLU A 95 20.24 10.53 -5.48
C GLU A 95 19.50 9.71 -4.41
N ASP A 96 18.60 10.34 -3.62
CA ASP A 96 17.85 9.61 -2.60
C ASP A 96 16.91 8.57 -3.23
N ILE A 97 16.23 8.93 -4.33
CA ILE A 97 15.38 7.99 -5.06
C ILE A 97 16.22 6.86 -5.67
N ASP A 98 17.36 7.15 -6.30
CA ASP A 98 18.24 6.12 -6.89
C ASP A 98 18.71 5.11 -5.84
N ARG A 99 19.20 5.60 -4.70
CA ARG A 99 19.60 4.77 -3.56
C ARG A 99 18.45 3.89 -3.06
N ARG A 100 17.23 4.45 -2.97
CA ARG A 100 16.03 3.70 -2.55
C ARG A 100 15.64 2.63 -3.57
N LEU A 101 15.61 2.96 -4.86
CA LEU A 101 15.32 1.98 -5.92
C LEU A 101 16.38 0.86 -5.93
N GLY A 102 17.66 1.20 -5.79
CA GLY A 102 18.76 0.24 -5.66
C GLY A 102 18.61 -0.67 -4.44
N TYR A 103 18.17 -0.13 -3.29
CA TYR A 103 17.87 -0.95 -2.11
C TYR A 103 16.81 -2.02 -2.43
N PHE A 104 15.69 -1.65 -3.07
CA PHE A 104 14.66 -2.62 -3.46
C PHE A 104 15.16 -3.64 -4.47
N GLN A 105 15.96 -3.22 -5.44
CA GLN A 105 16.57 -4.10 -6.43
C GLN A 105 17.42 -5.18 -5.78
N GLN A 106 18.34 -4.78 -4.89
CA GLN A 106 19.30 -5.69 -4.26
C GLN A 106 18.65 -6.56 -3.18
N ASN A 107 17.84 -5.98 -2.30
CA ASN A 107 17.34 -6.70 -1.11
C ASN A 107 16.12 -7.59 -1.44
N PHE A 108 15.35 -7.27 -2.48
CA PHE A 108 14.23 -8.11 -2.92
C PHE A 108 14.54 -8.90 -4.20
N LEU A 109 15.79 -8.88 -4.66
CA LEU A 109 16.25 -9.55 -5.89
C LEU A 109 15.36 -9.20 -7.10
N LEU A 110 14.93 -7.94 -7.18
CA LEU A 110 14.06 -7.46 -8.25
C LEU A 110 14.89 -7.14 -9.49
N LYS A 111 14.34 -7.44 -10.66
CA LYS A 111 14.82 -6.96 -11.95
C LYS A 111 14.41 -5.49 -12.15
N GLY A 112 15.01 -4.81 -13.12
CA GLY A 112 14.76 -3.38 -13.34
C GLY A 112 13.29 -3.05 -13.63
N ASP A 113 12.62 -3.88 -14.43
CA ASP A 113 11.19 -3.80 -14.71
C ASP A 113 10.32 -4.09 -13.48
N GLU A 114 10.72 -5.06 -12.65
CA GLU A 114 10.05 -5.37 -11.38
C GLU A 114 10.17 -4.22 -10.36
N VAL A 115 11.34 -3.56 -10.27
CA VAL A 115 11.51 -2.36 -9.44
C VAL A 115 10.56 -1.25 -9.88
N ARG A 116 10.50 -0.97 -11.19
CA ARG A 116 9.57 0.01 -11.75
C ARG A 116 8.12 -0.36 -11.45
N PHE A 117 7.77 -1.64 -11.62
CA PHE A 117 6.43 -2.13 -11.30
C PHE A 117 6.04 -1.87 -9.85
N VAL A 118 6.91 -2.20 -8.89
CA VAL A 118 6.66 -1.96 -7.45
C VAL A 118 6.55 -0.47 -7.16
N ALA A 119 7.48 0.34 -7.69
CA ALA A 119 7.49 1.79 -7.52
C ALA A 119 6.21 2.46 -8.07
N THR A 120 5.73 2.04 -9.24
CA THR A 120 4.48 2.55 -9.83
C THR A 120 3.24 2.04 -9.07
N ARG A 121 3.24 0.78 -8.61
CA ARG A 121 2.09 0.18 -7.93
C ARG A 121 1.86 0.81 -6.56
N GLN A 122 2.94 1.00 -5.80
CA GLN A 122 2.93 1.54 -4.42
C GLN A 122 4.09 2.55 -4.23
N PRO A 123 3.99 3.78 -4.78
CA PRO A 123 5.12 4.71 -4.75
C PRO A 123 5.54 5.16 -3.36
N LYS A 124 4.58 5.21 -2.41
CA LYS A 124 4.86 5.53 -1.01
C LYS A 124 5.79 4.51 -0.33
N LEU A 125 5.87 3.27 -0.83
CA LEU A 125 6.81 2.28 -0.32
C LEU A 125 8.27 2.71 -0.54
N ILE A 126 8.57 3.28 -1.72
CA ILE A 126 9.92 3.72 -2.07
C ILE A 126 10.39 4.85 -1.15
N THR A 127 9.51 5.83 -0.90
CA THR A 127 9.79 6.97 -0.03
C THR A 127 9.50 6.69 1.45
N TYR A 128 9.25 5.44 1.84
CA TYR A 128 8.98 5.08 3.23
C TYR A 128 10.28 5.07 4.07
N ASN A 129 10.15 4.94 5.38
CA ASN A 129 11.31 4.72 6.25
C ASN A 129 11.96 3.38 5.87
N LEU A 130 13.21 3.39 5.38
CA LEU A 130 13.90 2.19 4.91
C LEU A 130 14.24 1.21 6.03
N ASP A 131 14.47 1.68 7.26
CA ASP A 131 14.73 0.80 8.40
C ASP A 131 13.48 0.01 8.76
N HIS A 132 12.30 0.64 8.70
CA HIS A 132 11.03 -0.08 8.80
C HIS A 132 10.88 -1.16 7.72
N ILE A 133 11.27 -0.86 6.46
CA ILE A 133 11.21 -1.84 5.37
C ILE A 133 12.17 -3.01 5.64
N ARG A 134 13.38 -2.72 6.12
CA ARG A 134 14.38 -3.73 6.51
C ARG A 134 13.84 -4.64 7.60
N ASP A 135 13.31 -4.06 8.69
CA ASP A 135 12.74 -4.81 9.81
C ASP A 135 11.55 -5.66 9.38
N THR A 136 10.67 -5.12 8.52
CA THR A 136 9.52 -5.87 8.04
C THR A 136 9.94 -7.00 7.10
N ARG A 137 10.96 -6.79 6.26
CA ARG A 137 11.53 -7.85 5.42
C ARG A 137 12.19 -8.94 6.25
N PHE A 138 12.93 -8.56 7.29
CA PHE A 138 13.50 -9.51 8.25
C PHE A 138 12.40 -10.36 8.88
N ALA A 139 11.32 -9.74 9.37
CA ALA A 139 10.20 -10.47 9.95
C ALA A 139 9.53 -11.44 8.95
N VAL A 140 9.35 -11.02 7.69
CA VAL A 140 8.80 -11.89 6.65
C VAL A 140 9.65 -13.14 6.42
N ILE A 141 10.98 -13.03 6.50
CA ILE A 141 11.86 -14.16 6.23
C ILE A 141 12.10 -14.99 7.49
N GLU A 142 12.54 -14.35 8.56
CA GLU A 142 13.05 -15.04 9.76
C GLU A 142 11.93 -15.42 10.74
N GLU A 143 10.90 -14.58 10.91
CA GLU A 143 9.81 -14.85 11.87
C GLU A 143 8.64 -15.58 11.21
N MET A 144 8.32 -15.22 9.97
CA MET A 144 7.22 -15.83 9.21
C MET A 144 7.70 -17.04 8.37
N GLY A 145 9.00 -17.26 8.26
CA GLY A 145 9.58 -18.44 7.61
C GLY A 145 9.43 -18.46 6.08
N PHE A 146 9.17 -17.33 5.42
CA PHE A 146 9.19 -17.27 3.96
C PHE A 146 10.64 -17.24 3.45
N THR A 147 10.90 -17.91 2.33
CA THR A 147 12.18 -17.80 1.64
C THR A 147 12.38 -16.41 1.02
N VAL A 148 13.61 -16.10 0.60
CA VAL A 148 13.91 -14.84 -0.11
C VAL A 148 13.10 -14.74 -1.42
N ASP A 149 12.93 -15.84 -2.15
CA ASP A 149 12.13 -15.86 -3.38
C ASP A 149 10.63 -15.68 -3.10
N GLU A 150 10.10 -16.27 -2.05
CA GLU A 150 8.72 -16.05 -1.63
C GLU A 150 8.51 -14.61 -1.14
N SER A 151 9.48 -14.02 -0.43
CA SER A 151 9.49 -12.61 -0.04
C SER A 151 9.41 -11.68 -1.27
N LYS A 152 10.14 -12.03 -2.33
CA LYS A 152 10.04 -11.38 -3.66
C LYS A 152 8.64 -11.53 -4.26
N GLN A 153 8.03 -12.72 -4.22
CA GLN A 153 6.67 -12.91 -4.70
C GLN A 153 5.65 -12.08 -3.91
N ILE A 154 5.80 -11.97 -2.59
CA ILE A 154 4.95 -11.17 -1.71
C ILE A 154 5.01 -9.68 -2.09
N ILE A 155 6.22 -9.11 -2.27
CA ILE A 155 6.34 -7.68 -2.63
C ILE A 155 5.78 -7.39 -4.01
N LEU A 156 5.94 -8.30 -4.98
CA LEU A 156 5.36 -8.16 -6.32
C LEU A 156 3.83 -8.25 -6.30
N ARG A 157 3.25 -9.13 -5.46
CA ARG A 157 1.78 -9.26 -5.37
C ARG A 157 1.14 -8.12 -4.57
N LYS A 158 1.68 -7.79 -3.40
CA LYS A 158 1.12 -6.79 -2.47
C LYS A 158 2.24 -6.00 -1.77
N PRO A 159 2.82 -4.98 -2.41
CA PRO A 159 3.92 -4.20 -1.82
C PRO A 159 3.56 -3.52 -0.49
N LYS A 160 2.27 -3.24 -0.26
CA LYS A 160 1.75 -2.62 0.98
C LYS A 160 2.07 -3.42 2.24
N VAL A 161 2.28 -4.74 2.15
CA VAL A 161 2.66 -5.59 3.29
C VAL A 161 3.87 -5.01 4.01
N TYR A 162 4.88 -4.54 3.27
CA TYR A 162 6.13 -4.00 3.83
C TYR A 162 6.00 -2.63 4.49
N THR A 163 4.81 -2.01 4.45
CA THR A 163 4.51 -0.76 5.17
C THR A 163 3.59 -0.97 6.36
N LEU A 164 3.22 -2.23 6.67
CA LEU A 164 2.45 -2.56 7.86
C LEU A 164 3.36 -2.54 9.09
N ASN A 165 2.75 -2.33 10.26
CA ASN A 165 3.45 -2.53 11.51
C ASN A 165 3.89 -4.00 11.63
N ARG A 166 5.19 -4.22 11.93
CA ARG A 166 5.81 -5.55 12.05
C ARG A 166 5.01 -6.48 12.97
N ARG A 167 4.75 -6.05 14.21
CA ARG A 167 4.04 -6.88 15.21
C ARG A 167 2.66 -7.30 14.70
N SER A 168 1.88 -6.35 14.19
CA SER A 168 0.56 -6.67 13.64
C SER A 168 0.60 -7.57 12.41
N LEU A 169 1.67 -7.51 11.59
CA LEU A 169 1.85 -8.39 10.43
C LEU A 169 2.16 -9.82 10.90
N VAL A 170 3.11 -9.97 11.82
CA VAL A 170 3.51 -11.27 12.38
C VAL A 170 2.33 -11.93 13.10
N GLU A 171 1.58 -11.21 13.94
CA GLU A 171 0.40 -11.74 14.63
C GLU A 171 -0.71 -12.21 13.64
N ARG A 172 -0.83 -11.58 12.48
CA ARG A 172 -1.78 -12.03 11.43
C ARG A 172 -1.28 -13.27 10.72
N PHE A 173 0.02 -13.30 10.39
CA PHE A 173 0.63 -14.46 9.79
C PHE A 173 0.53 -15.67 10.73
N ASP A 174 0.94 -15.51 12.00
CA ASP A 174 0.87 -16.55 13.02
C ASP A 174 -0.52 -17.15 13.14
N TYR A 175 -1.56 -16.31 13.16
CA TYR A 175 -2.93 -16.81 13.18
C TYR A 175 -3.28 -17.60 11.91
N ILE A 176 -2.95 -17.08 10.72
CA ILE A 176 -3.25 -17.77 9.45
C ILE A 176 -2.47 -19.09 9.34
N HIS A 177 -1.19 -19.09 9.66
CA HIS A 177 -0.32 -20.24 9.46
C HIS A 177 -0.46 -21.26 10.59
N ASN A 178 -0.25 -20.83 11.83
CA ASN A 178 -0.18 -21.73 12.98
C ASN A 178 -1.57 -22.07 13.54
N THR A 179 -2.53 -21.13 13.53
CA THR A 179 -3.89 -21.40 14.04
C THR A 179 -4.81 -21.99 12.98
N MET A 180 -4.81 -21.45 11.75
CA MET A 180 -5.68 -21.94 10.67
C MET A 180 -5.05 -23.09 9.86
N GLY A 181 -3.77 -23.41 10.09
CA GLY A 181 -3.05 -24.49 9.41
C GLY A 181 -2.77 -24.22 7.93
N ILE A 182 -2.72 -22.95 7.50
CA ILE A 182 -2.58 -22.60 6.08
C ILE A 182 -1.10 -22.48 5.70
N GLY A 183 -0.67 -23.26 4.70
CA GLY A 183 0.72 -23.26 4.22
C GLY A 183 1.14 -21.99 3.48
N HIS A 184 2.45 -21.71 3.48
CA HIS A 184 3.07 -20.52 2.87
C HIS A 184 2.64 -20.28 1.43
N GLY A 185 2.60 -21.32 0.59
CA GLY A 185 2.20 -21.21 -0.82
C GLY A 185 0.82 -20.57 -0.99
N LEU A 186 -0.18 -21.03 -0.23
CA LEU A 186 -1.54 -20.47 -0.29
C LEU A 186 -1.61 -19.04 0.26
N ILE A 187 -0.81 -18.73 1.28
CA ILE A 187 -0.68 -17.35 1.80
C ILE A 187 -0.10 -16.43 0.73
N ILE A 188 0.88 -16.88 -0.07
CA ILE A 188 1.48 -16.10 -1.16
C ILE A 188 0.47 -15.87 -2.29
N GLU A 189 -0.36 -16.85 -2.60
CA GLU A 189 -1.44 -16.66 -3.57
C GLU A 189 -2.45 -15.61 -3.09
N GLN A 190 -2.69 -15.56 -1.77
CA GLN A 190 -3.73 -14.75 -1.14
C GLN A 190 -3.19 -13.72 -0.15
N VAL A 191 -2.04 -13.11 -0.43
CA VAL A 191 -1.32 -12.15 0.46
C VAL A 191 -2.20 -10.99 0.92
N GLY A 192 -3.25 -10.65 0.16
CA GLY A 192 -4.23 -9.64 0.55
C GLY A 192 -4.87 -9.88 1.92
N SER A 193 -4.95 -11.13 2.37
CA SER A 193 -5.46 -11.52 3.69
C SER A 193 -4.65 -10.93 4.85
N LEU A 194 -3.33 -10.80 4.70
CA LEU A 194 -2.43 -10.17 5.69
C LEU A 194 -2.68 -8.67 5.87
N LEU A 195 -3.38 -8.02 4.93
CA LEU A 195 -3.75 -6.61 5.03
C LEU A 195 -5.01 -6.39 5.89
N SER A 196 -5.76 -7.45 6.21
CA SER A 196 -6.99 -7.38 7.00
C SER A 196 -6.72 -7.14 8.49
N ARG A 197 -7.72 -6.69 9.24
CA ARG A 197 -7.61 -6.59 10.70
C ARG A 197 -7.68 -7.99 11.31
N LEU A 198 -6.79 -8.28 12.26
CA LEU A 198 -6.74 -9.58 12.93
C LEU A 198 -8.07 -9.94 13.60
N SER A 199 -8.74 -8.98 14.27
CA SER A 199 -10.03 -9.22 14.92
C SER A 199 -11.09 -9.75 13.94
N ARG A 200 -11.19 -9.15 12.74
CA ARG A 200 -12.11 -9.60 11.70
C ARG A 200 -11.79 -11.03 11.27
N LEU A 201 -10.52 -11.33 11.01
CA LEU A 201 -10.09 -12.66 10.62
C LEU A 201 -10.42 -13.69 11.72
N LYS A 202 -10.08 -13.39 12.98
CA LYS A 202 -10.35 -14.26 14.14
C LYS A 202 -11.83 -14.56 14.30
N GLN A 203 -12.66 -13.51 14.36
CA GLN A 203 -14.11 -13.63 14.53
C GLN A 203 -14.74 -14.50 13.45
N ARG A 204 -14.37 -14.27 12.19
CA ARG A 204 -14.94 -15.00 11.05
C ARG A 204 -14.42 -16.43 10.96
N HIS A 205 -13.13 -16.66 11.22
CA HIS A 205 -12.57 -18.01 11.33
C HIS A 205 -13.26 -18.82 12.43
N GLN A 206 -13.33 -18.28 13.65
CA GLN A 206 -13.92 -18.97 14.80
C GLN A 206 -15.39 -19.29 14.56
N PHE A 207 -16.13 -18.39 13.92
CA PHE A 207 -17.51 -18.65 13.54
C PHE A 207 -17.63 -19.76 12.49
N LEU A 208 -16.75 -19.80 11.48
CA LEU A 208 -16.73 -20.90 10.51
C LEU A 208 -16.35 -22.24 11.18
N ALA A 209 -15.42 -22.23 12.12
CA ALA A 209 -15.07 -23.42 12.90
C ALA A 209 -16.27 -23.92 13.73
N LEU A 210 -17.02 -23.03 14.37
CA LEU A 210 -18.26 -23.38 15.09
C LEU A 210 -19.31 -24.02 14.18
N LEU A 211 -19.38 -23.60 12.92
CA LEU A 211 -20.28 -24.15 11.91
C LEU A 211 -19.75 -25.41 11.22
N GLY A 212 -18.52 -25.86 11.52
CA GLY A 212 -17.85 -26.95 10.81
C GLY A 212 -17.54 -26.62 9.33
N ARG A 213 -17.35 -25.34 9.01
CA ARG A 213 -17.13 -24.81 7.65
C ARG A 213 -15.72 -24.25 7.42
N ASN A 214 -14.78 -24.50 8.32
CA ASN A 214 -13.39 -24.04 8.22
C ASN A 214 -12.53 -24.90 7.28
N ILE A 215 -12.99 -25.12 6.05
CA ILE A 215 -12.29 -25.91 5.03
C ILE A 215 -11.43 -24.96 4.20
N TYR A 216 -10.11 -25.00 4.40
CA TYR A 216 -9.15 -24.09 3.73
C TYR A 216 -8.25 -24.77 2.70
N ASP A 217 -8.45 -26.07 2.46
CA ASP A 217 -7.77 -26.82 1.42
C ASP A 217 -8.53 -26.65 0.08
N PRO A 218 -7.90 -26.07 -0.97
CA PRO A 218 -8.53 -25.90 -2.28
C PRO A 218 -8.96 -27.21 -2.95
N ALA A 219 -8.40 -28.35 -2.55
CA ALA A 219 -8.77 -29.65 -3.10
C ALA A 219 -10.07 -30.22 -2.51
N GLN A 220 -10.57 -29.66 -1.41
CA GLN A 220 -11.73 -30.21 -0.69
C GLN A 220 -13.04 -29.50 -1.05
N PRO A 221 -14.17 -30.24 -1.11
CA PRO A 221 -15.47 -29.64 -1.35
C PRO A 221 -15.84 -28.69 -0.21
N GLY A 222 -16.35 -27.51 -0.54
CA GLY A 222 -16.67 -26.48 0.45
C GLY A 222 -15.48 -25.61 0.86
N TYR A 223 -14.37 -25.66 0.11
CA TYR A 223 -13.24 -24.74 0.25
C TYR A 223 -13.67 -23.26 0.38
N ILE A 224 -13.08 -22.58 1.36
CA ILE A 224 -13.24 -21.14 1.59
C ILE A 224 -11.87 -20.48 1.49
N SER A 225 -11.73 -19.52 0.59
CA SER A 225 -10.48 -18.78 0.43
C SER A 225 -10.26 -17.79 1.58
N LEU A 226 -9.00 -17.48 1.91
CA LEU A 226 -8.65 -16.43 2.87
C LEU A 226 -9.23 -15.07 2.45
N VAL A 227 -9.29 -14.81 1.15
CA VAL A 227 -9.88 -13.58 0.61
C VAL A 227 -11.36 -13.49 0.97
N ASP A 228 -12.11 -14.57 0.82
CA ASP A 228 -13.54 -14.60 1.13
C ASP A 228 -13.82 -14.37 2.62
N ILE A 229 -12.94 -14.88 3.49
CA ILE A 229 -13.05 -14.66 4.95
C ILE A 229 -12.93 -13.18 5.26
N VAL A 230 -12.02 -12.45 4.63
CA VAL A 230 -11.71 -11.05 5.01
C VAL A 230 -12.46 -9.99 4.20
N ALA A 231 -13.09 -10.39 3.09
CA ALA A 231 -13.79 -9.51 2.16
C ALA A 231 -15.17 -9.06 2.69
N GLY A 232 -15.62 -7.90 2.19
CA GLY A 232 -16.97 -7.40 2.43
C GLY A 232 -17.29 -7.06 3.90
N ASP A 233 -18.55 -6.72 4.12
CA ASP A 233 -19.16 -6.55 5.44
C ASP A 233 -19.65 -7.89 5.99
N ASP A 234 -20.22 -7.87 7.20
CA ASP A 234 -20.66 -9.07 7.89
C ASP A 234 -21.90 -9.70 7.25
N SER A 235 -22.75 -8.90 6.59
CA SER A 235 -23.90 -9.40 5.85
C SER A 235 -23.48 -10.22 4.63
N CYS A 236 -22.50 -9.69 3.87
CA CYS A 236 -21.90 -10.36 2.74
C CYS A 236 -21.18 -11.65 3.17
N PHE A 237 -20.39 -11.59 4.25
CA PHE A 237 -19.74 -12.78 4.82
C PHE A 237 -20.76 -13.85 5.23
N CYS A 238 -21.80 -13.47 5.97
CA CYS A 238 -22.81 -14.40 6.46
C CYS A 238 -23.58 -15.08 5.32
N SER A 239 -24.02 -14.32 4.32
CA SER A 239 -24.79 -14.84 3.19
C SER A 239 -23.96 -15.65 2.19
N ARG A 240 -22.74 -15.18 1.86
CA ARG A 240 -21.92 -15.79 0.80
C ARG A 240 -20.99 -16.88 1.30
N VAL A 241 -20.48 -16.76 2.52
CA VAL A 241 -19.42 -17.63 3.06
C VAL A 241 -19.98 -18.56 4.14
N ALA A 242 -20.49 -17.99 5.24
CA ALA A 242 -20.97 -18.78 6.37
C ALA A 242 -22.30 -19.51 6.08
N LYS A 243 -23.09 -19.00 5.11
CA LYS A 243 -24.44 -19.47 4.77
C LYS A 243 -25.41 -19.44 5.96
N THR A 244 -25.35 -18.35 6.74
CA THR A 244 -26.19 -18.14 7.93
C THR A 244 -26.83 -16.74 7.91
N PRO A 245 -27.95 -16.52 8.62
CA PRO A 245 -28.44 -15.17 8.90
C PRO A 245 -27.42 -14.35 9.71
N THR A 246 -27.25 -13.06 9.38
CA THR A 246 -26.34 -12.14 10.09
C THR A 246 -26.65 -12.02 11.59
N ALA A 247 -27.91 -12.21 11.98
CA ALA A 247 -28.31 -12.19 13.39
C ALA A 247 -27.62 -13.28 14.22
N ILE A 248 -27.33 -14.45 13.64
CA ILE A 248 -26.62 -15.54 14.33
C ILE A 248 -25.16 -15.14 14.57
N PHE A 249 -24.50 -14.60 13.56
CA PHE A 249 -23.13 -14.11 13.69
C PHE A 249 -23.04 -12.98 14.72
N ASN A 250 -23.97 -12.03 14.72
CA ASN A 250 -24.02 -10.96 15.72
C ASN A 250 -24.23 -11.47 17.15
N LYS A 251 -24.98 -12.56 17.33
CA LYS A 251 -25.11 -13.23 18.65
C LYS A 251 -23.78 -13.87 19.05
N PHE A 252 -23.11 -14.56 18.14
CA PHE A 252 -21.78 -15.12 18.37
C PHE A 252 -20.74 -14.05 18.74
N LEU A 253 -20.75 -12.88 18.07
CA LEU A 253 -19.83 -11.80 18.40
C LEU A 253 -19.97 -11.27 19.83
N LYS A 254 -21.13 -11.47 20.48
CA LYS A 254 -21.37 -11.09 21.88
C LYS A 254 -20.82 -12.10 22.89
N THR A 255 -20.37 -13.26 22.44
CA THR A 255 -19.79 -14.30 23.31
C THR A 255 -18.26 -14.32 23.30
N LEU A 256 -17.63 -13.37 22.60
CA LEU A 256 -16.18 -13.24 22.45
C LEU A 256 -15.58 -12.20 23.41
#